data_AF-A0A1E5JU18-F1
#
_entry.id   AF-A0A1E5JU18-F1
#
_cell.length_a   1.000
_cell.length_b   1.000
_cell.length_c   1.000
_cell.angle_alpha   90.00
_cell.angle_beta   90.00
_cell.angle_gamma   90.00
#
_symmetry.space_group_name_H-M   'P 1'
#
loop_
_entity.id
_entity.type
_entity.pdbx_description
1 polymer ?
#
loop_
_entity_poly.entity_id
_entity_poly.type
_entity_poly.pdbx_seq_one_letter_code
_entity_poly.pdbx_strand_id
1 'polypeptide(L)'
;MSKNSFFKNLIEKQQILIRPNGAFEWDEMLADKETQKKIRRDPDRHIFFDYIESRFAYEHARFFDVVLRKANSSAEEYLEIRKALKHFIKENISKHSSQDAQMHAFFRWVDTAIMLRKRHNYEGYFLVRDTLMEMDINLKLTKNKAFKPHLKMYNQLVQVDATLIDEQLRADYSKIPLNDFANPDGFSKWSKASPNLKAFLENREYLETHLERDIMQVQGGARRKAFCRWIDIAINLREKHNYEGYFLVITNLRRIDGITEGKDFPKSYLKKYMQLLEHMDPSINFAKLRALWDKDHSPNKLKATFYWSKELTNLNERMEIAYNLEVQKSMLQEKNRKLAEIAKEQGVFADRTRSYSARILQYMEVKFVTVLQEYYDSLSEKATLAST
;
A
#
# COMPACT_ATOMS: atom_id res chain seq x y z
N MET A 1 -41.90 29.97 -7.58
CA MET A 1 -41.24 29.01 -8.49
C MET A 1 -39.98 28.49 -7.81
N SER A 2 -39.90 27.20 -7.50
CA SER A 2 -38.70 26.59 -6.91
C SER A 2 -37.53 26.79 -7.87
N LYS A 3 -36.49 27.52 -7.45
CA LYS A 3 -35.24 27.61 -8.22
C LYS A 3 -34.72 26.17 -8.36
N ASN A 4 -34.72 25.65 -9.58
CA ASN A 4 -34.14 24.33 -9.87
C ASN A 4 -32.71 24.30 -9.32
N SER A 5 -32.46 23.43 -8.33
CA SER A 5 -31.11 23.21 -7.80
C SER A 5 -30.18 22.82 -8.94
N PHE A 6 -29.01 23.44 -8.98
CA PHE A 6 -27.99 23.18 -10.00
C PHE A 6 -27.58 21.70 -9.96
N PHE A 7 -27.35 21.19 -8.76
CA PHE A 7 -26.96 19.80 -8.52
C PHE A 7 -28.05 18.81 -8.86
N LYS A 8 -29.31 19.10 -8.52
CA LYS A 8 -30.43 18.22 -8.88
C LYS A 8 -30.53 18.04 -10.40
N ASN A 9 -30.36 19.11 -11.17
CA ASN A 9 -30.30 19.02 -12.63
C ASN A 9 -29.11 18.17 -13.09
N LEU A 10 -27.92 18.42 -12.54
CA LEU A 10 -26.70 17.71 -12.90
C LEU A 10 -26.78 16.20 -12.64
N ILE A 11 -27.35 15.81 -11.49
CA ILE A 11 -27.46 14.41 -11.07
C ILE A 11 -28.62 13.71 -11.79
N GLU A 12 -29.83 14.29 -11.77
CA GLU A 12 -31.03 13.60 -12.26
C GLU A 12 -31.21 13.72 -13.77
N LYS A 13 -30.97 14.91 -14.34
CA LYS A 13 -31.22 15.17 -15.76
C LYS A 13 -29.99 14.90 -16.61
N GLN A 14 -28.83 15.34 -16.15
CA GLN A 14 -27.59 15.14 -16.90
C GLN A 14 -26.97 13.78 -16.58
N GLN A 15 -27.33 13.13 -15.46
CA GLN A 15 -26.81 11.81 -15.09
C GLN A 15 -25.28 11.75 -15.08
N ILE A 16 -24.64 12.83 -14.63
CA ILE A 16 -23.18 13.00 -14.71
C ILE A 16 -22.41 11.83 -14.07
N LEU A 17 -22.98 11.18 -13.05
CA LEU A 17 -22.36 10.10 -12.28
C LEU A 17 -22.18 8.79 -13.04
N ILE A 18 -22.87 8.60 -14.16
CA ILE A 18 -22.78 7.37 -14.97
C ILE A 18 -22.24 7.62 -16.38
N ARG A 19 -21.89 8.87 -16.71
CA ARG A 19 -21.30 9.22 -18.01
C ARG A 19 -19.83 8.78 -18.08
N PRO A 20 -19.35 8.30 -19.24
CA PRO A 20 -17.95 7.90 -19.42
C PRO A 20 -16.91 8.97 -19.05
N ASN A 21 -17.23 10.25 -19.32
CA ASN A 21 -16.38 11.39 -19.03
C ASN A 21 -16.92 12.27 -17.89
N GLY A 22 -17.92 11.79 -17.14
CA GLY A 22 -18.61 12.61 -16.13
C GLY A 22 -17.67 13.19 -15.08
N ALA A 23 -16.67 12.43 -14.65
CA ALA A 23 -15.65 12.90 -13.70
C ALA A 23 -14.79 14.03 -14.30
N PHE A 24 -14.39 13.91 -15.56
CA PHE A 24 -13.61 14.94 -16.27
C PHE A 24 -14.45 16.20 -16.54
N GLU A 25 -15.69 16.03 -17.04
CA GLU A 25 -16.64 17.12 -17.25
C GLU A 25 -16.87 17.87 -15.94
N TRP A 26 -17.00 17.15 -14.83
CA TRP A 26 -17.16 17.73 -13.51
C TRP A 26 -15.95 18.58 -13.08
N ASP A 27 -14.72 18.11 -13.29
CA ASP A 27 -13.50 18.90 -13.00
C ASP A 27 -13.43 20.20 -13.82
N GLU A 28 -13.75 20.13 -15.11
CA GLU A 28 -13.79 21.31 -15.99
C GLU A 28 -14.88 22.29 -15.56
N MET A 29 -16.05 21.77 -15.16
CA MET A 29 -17.14 22.57 -14.59
C MET A 29 -16.74 23.24 -13.27
N LEU A 30 -15.94 22.58 -12.43
CA LEU A 30 -15.43 23.16 -11.20
C LEU A 30 -14.39 24.24 -11.44
N ALA A 31 -13.61 24.16 -12.52
CA ALA A 31 -12.66 25.20 -12.91
C ALA A 31 -13.36 26.43 -13.52
N ASP A 32 -14.58 26.29 -14.06
CA ASP A 32 -15.34 27.40 -14.65
C ASP A 32 -15.91 28.37 -13.61
N LYS A 33 -15.58 29.66 -13.75
CA LYS A 33 -15.99 30.72 -12.81
C LYS A 33 -17.50 30.91 -12.72
N GLU A 34 -18.22 30.78 -13.83
CA GLU A 34 -19.69 30.96 -13.82
C GLU A 34 -20.38 29.79 -13.13
N THR A 35 -19.88 28.58 -13.33
CA THR A 35 -20.34 27.38 -12.64
C THR A 35 -20.04 27.44 -11.14
N GLN A 36 -18.85 27.88 -10.74
CA GLN A 36 -18.54 28.14 -9.34
C GLN A 36 -19.53 29.13 -8.68
N LYS A 37 -19.94 30.19 -9.40
CA LYS A 37 -20.96 31.13 -8.90
C LYS A 37 -22.31 30.45 -8.70
N LYS A 38 -22.72 29.57 -9.63
CA LYS A 38 -23.96 28.78 -9.51
C LYS A 38 -23.91 27.85 -8.30
N ILE A 39 -22.80 27.11 -8.13
CA ILE A 39 -22.57 26.22 -6.98
C ILE A 39 -22.64 27.00 -5.66
N ARG A 40 -21.98 28.16 -5.56
CA ARG A 40 -21.99 28.97 -4.32
C ARG A 40 -23.39 29.46 -3.94
N ARG A 41 -24.30 29.62 -4.91
CA ARG A 41 -25.69 30.07 -4.68
C ARG A 41 -26.65 28.92 -4.34
N ASP A 42 -26.23 27.66 -4.50
CA ASP A 42 -27.04 26.51 -4.16
C ASP A 42 -26.99 26.27 -2.63
N PRO A 43 -28.14 26.17 -1.94
CA PRO A 43 -28.19 26.00 -0.49
C PRO A 43 -27.57 24.67 -0.03
N ASP A 44 -27.67 23.62 -0.85
CA ASP A 44 -27.24 22.26 -0.50
C ASP A 44 -25.87 21.92 -1.12
N ARG A 45 -25.12 22.96 -1.55
CA ARG A 45 -23.88 22.81 -2.32
C ARG A 45 -22.87 21.86 -1.67
N HIS A 46 -22.73 21.89 -0.35
CA HIS A 46 -21.74 21.07 0.36
C HIS A 46 -22.14 19.59 0.29
N ILE A 47 -23.42 19.28 0.52
CA ILE A 47 -23.95 17.92 0.50
C ILE A 47 -23.79 17.30 -0.90
N PHE A 48 -24.21 18.01 -1.94
CA PHE A 48 -24.17 17.47 -3.29
C PHE A 48 -22.75 17.44 -3.88
N PHE A 49 -21.92 18.43 -3.58
CA PHE A 49 -20.51 18.40 -3.96
C PHE A 49 -19.81 17.18 -3.35
N ASP A 50 -19.95 16.99 -2.03
CA ASP A 50 -19.34 15.87 -1.32
C ASP A 50 -19.88 14.53 -1.84
N TYR A 51 -21.18 14.45 -2.17
CA TYR A 51 -21.78 13.27 -2.79
C TYR A 51 -21.17 12.94 -4.15
N ILE A 52 -21.03 13.93 -5.05
CA ILE A 52 -20.48 13.72 -6.40
C ILE A 52 -19.02 13.27 -6.32
N GLU A 53 -18.18 13.98 -5.55
CA GLU A 53 -16.77 13.62 -5.41
C GLU A 53 -16.60 12.25 -4.75
N SER A 54 -17.33 11.98 -3.68
CA SER A 54 -17.31 10.67 -3.02
C SER A 54 -17.78 9.56 -3.95
N ARG A 55 -18.78 9.83 -4.80
CA ARG A 55 -19.27 8.83 -5.75
C ARG A 55 -18.22 8.50 -6.81
N PHE A 56 -17.57 9.50 -7.40
CA PHE A 56 -16.52 9.25 -8.38
C PHE A 56 -15.30 8.59 -7.77
N ALA A 57 -14.85 9.04 -6.59
CA ALA A 57 -13.76 8.39 -5.86
C ALA A 57 -14.08 6.93 -5.50
N TYR A 58 -15.32 6.64 -5.12
CA TYR A 58 -15.78 5.28 -4.84
C TYR A 58 -15.74 4.39 -6.08
N GLU A 59 -16.14 4.92 -7.23
CA GLU A 59 -16.11 4.19 -8.50
C GLU A 59 -14.67 3.90 -8.95
N HIS A 60 -13.76 4.86 -8.84
CA HIS A 60 -12.33 4.63 -9.08
C HIS A 60 -11.76 3.57 -8.12
N ALA A 61 -12.06 3.68 -6.82
CA ALA A 61 -11.58 2.74 -5.82
C ALA A 61 -12.12 1.33 -6.08
N ARG A 62 -13.40 1.20 -6.45
CA ARG A 62 -14.00 -0.08 -6.82
C ARG A 62 -13.36 -0.67 -8.07
N PHE A 63 -13.11 0.16 -9.08
CA PHE A 63 -12.45 -0.27 -10.30
C PHE A 63 -11.05 -0.84 -10.02
N PHE A 64 -10.20 -0.08 -9.31
CA PHE A 64 -8.86 -0.53 -8.91
C PHE A 64 -8.92 -1.81 -8.07
N ASP A 65 -9.86 -1.86 -7.13
CA ASP A 65 -10.02 -3.00 -6.24
C ASP A 65 -10.32 -4.28 -7.00
N VAL A 66 -11.18 -4.22 -8.02
CA VAL A 66 -11.51 -5.39 -8.84
C VAL A 66 -10.39 -5.75 -9.81
N VAL A 67 -9.75 -4.76 -10.47
CA VAL A 67 -8.67 -5.03 -11.43
C VAL A 67 -7.48 -5.69 -10.74
N LEU A 68 -7.02 -5.14 -9.62
CA LEU A 68 -5.87 -5.68 -8.89
C LEU A 68 -6.13 -7.06 -8.28
N ARG A 69 -7.36 -7.32 -7.82
CA ARG A 69 -7.73 -8.65 -7.30
C ARG A 69 -7.94 -9.70 -8.39
N LYS A 70 -8.29 -9.29 -9.61
CA LYS A 70 -8.45 -10.19 -10.76
C LYS A 70 -7.12 -10.51 -11.44
N ALA A 71 -6.10 -9.68 -11.24
CA ALA A 71 -4.74 -9.89 -11.72
C ALA A 71 -4.10 -11.10 -11.00
N ASN A 72 -4.51 -12.31 -11.39
CA ASN A 72 -4.01 -13.60 -10.89
C ASN A 72 -3.09 -14.31 -11.90
N SER A 73 -2.76 -13.63 -12.99
CA SER A 73 -1.90 -14.12 -14.06
C SER A 73 -0.42 -13.95 -13.69
N SER A 74 0.51 -14.36 -14.56
CA SER A 74 1.95 -14.34 -14.29
C SER A 74 2.46 -13.02 -13.68
N ALA A 75 3.59 -13.09 -12.98
CA ALA A 75 4.19 -11.92 -12.33
C ALA A 75 4.42 -10.75 -13.31
N GLU A 76 4.72 -11.05 -14.58
CA GLU A 76 4.84 -10.06 -15.64
C GLU A 76 3.50 -9.33 -15.91
N GLU A 77 2.39 -10.06 -16.09
CA GLU A 77 1.08 -9.46 -16.37
C GLU A 77 0.60 -8.59 -15.19
N TYR A 78 0.82 -9.06 -13.97
CA TYR A 78 0.52 -8.27 -12.78
C TYR A 78 1.30 -6.94 -12.73
N LEU A 79 2.58 -6.98 -13.07
CA LEU A 79 3.41 -5.77 -13.14
C LEU A 79 2.93 -4.81 -14.24
N GLU A 80 2.55 -5.32 -15.41
CA GLU A 80 2.00 -4.50 -16.50
C GLU A 80 0.66 -3.85 -16.12
N ILE A 81 -0.22 -4.59 -15.43
CA ILE A 81 -1.47 -4.04 -14.90
C ILE A 81 -1.19 -2.87 -13.94
N ARG A 82 -0.18 -3.00 -13.05
CA ARG A 82 0.21 -1.91 -12.14
C ARG A 82 0.72 -0.69 -12.90
N LYS A 83 1.52 -0.88 -13.96
CA LYS A 83 2.00 0.23 -14.81
C LYS A 83 0.85 0.91 -15.55
N ALA A 84 -0.09 0.14 -16.10
CA ALA A 84 -1.27 0.66 -16.77
C ALA A 84 -2.19 1.44 -15.83
N LEU A 85 -2.43 0.95 -14.61
CA LEU A 85 -3.20 1.66 -13.58
C LEU A 85 -2.52 2.97 -13.16
N LYS A 86 -1.19 2.97 -13.04
CA LYS A 86 -0.42 4.20 -12.80
C LYS A 86 -0.57 5.19 -13.95
N HIS A 87 -0.49 4.73 -15.19
CA HIS A 87 -0.71 5.58 -16.37
C HIS A 87 -2.14 6.15 -16.40
N PHE A 88 -3.15 5.33 -16.08
CA PHE A 88 -4.55 5.74 -15.99
C PHE A 88 -4.76 6.93 -15.04
N ILE A 89 -4.12 6.94 -13.87
CA ILE A 89 -4.19 8.06 -12.92
C ILE A 89 -3.55 9.31 -13.51
N LYS A 90 -2.34 9.16 -14.08
CA LYS A 90 -1.58 10.25 -14.68
C LYS A 90 -2.36 10.92 -15.80
N GLU A 91 -2.86 10.14 -16.74
CA GLU A 91 -3.74 10.59 -17.82
C GLU A 91 -4.96 11.33 -17.28
N ASN A 92 -5.65 10.75 -16.28
CA ASN A 92 -6.85 11.36 -15.70
C ASN A 92 -6.62 12.79 -15.20
N ILE A 93 -5.47 13.04 -14.60
CA ILE A 93 -5.12 14.36 -14.05
C ILE A 93 -4.50 15.24 -15.14
N SER A 94 -3.50 14.75 -15.87
CA SER A 94 -2.70 15.57 -16.80
C SER A 94 -3.45 15.98 -18.07
N LYS A 95 -4.51 15.27 -18.48
CA LYS A 95 -5.32 15.64 -19.65
C LYS A 95 -6.13 16.94 -19.45
N HIS A 96 -6.24 17.42 -18.23
CA HIS A 96 -6.90 18.69 -17.93
C HIS A 96 -6.05 19.88 -18.38
N SER A 97 -6.69 20.84 -19.05
CA SER A 97 -6.03 22.02 -19.62
C SER A 97 -5.66 23.08 -18.57
N SER A 98 -6.38 23.11 -17.44
CA SER A 98 -6.19 24.08 -16.37
C SER A 98 -5.66 23.45 -15.10
N GLN A 99 -4.81 24.17 -14.36
CA GLN A 99 -4.29 23.70 -13.07
C GLN A 99 -5.40 23.52 -12.03
N ASP A 100 -6.48 24.31 -12.11
CA ASP A 100 -7.63 24.18 -11.19
C ASP A 100 -8.36 22.85 -11.41
N ALA A 101 -8.64 22.47 -12.66
CA ALA A 101 -9.23 21.17 -12.97
C ALA A 101 -8.28 20.01 -12.60
N GLN A 102 -6.97 20.16 -12.83
CA GLN A 102 -5.96 19.19 -12.40
C GLN A 102 -5.99 18.97 -10.87
N MET A 103 -6.16 20.03 -10.07
CA MET A 103 -6.28 19.90 -8.62
C MET A 103 -7.53 19.13 -8.21
N HIS A 104 -8.69 19.38 -8.83
CA HIS A 104 -9.93 18.65 -8.53
C HIS A 104 -9.79 17.15 -8.83
N ALA A 105 -9.26 16.81 -10.00
CA ALA A 105 -8.93 15.43 -10.34
C ALA A 105 -7.95 14.81 -9.33
N PHE A 106 -6.90 15.55 -8.94
CA PHE A 106 -5.92 15.10 -7.95
C PHE A 106 -6.57 14.81 -6.59
N PHE A 107 -7.45 15.69 -6.08
CA PHE A 107 -8.15 15.48 -4.81
C PHE A 107 -9.03 14.24 -4.82
N ARG A 108 -9.75 14.02 -5.92
CA ARG A 108 -10.56 12.81 -6.08
C ARG A 108 -9.71 11.55 -6.01
N TRP A 109 -8.48 11.57 -6.51
CA TRP A 109 -7.55 10.45 -6.37
C TRP A 109 -7.00 10.29 -4.94
N VAL A 110 -6.86 11.39 -4.18
CA VAL A 110 -6.58 11.31 -2.73
C VAL A 110 -7.72 10.58 -2.01
N ASP A 111 -8.98 10.94 -2.29
CA ASP A 111 -10.15 10.25 -1.74
C ASP A 111 -10.22 8.79 -2.18
N THR A 112 -9.90 8.52 -3.45
CA THR A 112 -9.84 7.16 -4.01
C THR A 112 -8.87 6.29 -3.24
N ALA A 113 -7.67 6.79 -2.93
CA ALA A 113 -6.71 6.06 -2.12
C ALA A 113 -7.27 5.77 -0.71
N ILE A 114 -7.83 6.78 -0.03
CA ILE A 114 -8.44 6.59 1.30
C ILE A 114 -9.54 5.52 1.26
N MET A 115 -10.35 5.49 0.20
CA MET A 115 -11.35 4.45 0.01
C MET A 115 -10.73 3.07 -0.23
N LEU A 116 -9.65 2.97 -1.02
CA LEU A 116 -8.91 1.71 -1.20
C LEU A 116 -8.35 1.18 0.13
N ARG A 117 -7.80 2.04 0.99
CA ARG A 117 -7.37 1.67 2.34
C ARG A 117 -8.54 1.15 3.19
N LYS A 118 -9.67 1.87 3.19
CA LYS A 118 -10.92 1.41 3.87
C LYS A 118 -11.46 0.10 3.29
N ARG A 119 -11.06 -0.26 2.08
CA ARG A 119 -11.39 -1.51 1.39
C ARG A 119 -10.36 -2.63 1.61
N HIS A 120 -9.35 -2.38 2.44
CA HIS A 120 -8.22 -3.30 2.64
C HIS A 120 -7.52 -3.67 1.32
N ASN A 121 -7.61 -2.79 0.32
CA ASN A 121 -6.82 -2.88 -0.91
C ASN A 121 -5.61 -1.96 -0.79
N TYR A 122 -4.66 -2.41 0.02
CA TYR A 122 -3.48 -1.65 0.35
C TYR A 122 -2.52 -1.51 -0.84
N GLU A 123 -2.44 -2.51 -1.71
CA GLU A 123 -1.69 -2.40 -2.96
C GLU A 123 -2.21 -1.24 -3.82
N GLY A 124 -3.53 -1.19 -4.07
CA GLY A 124 -4.15 -0.08 -4.80
C GLY A 124 -3.97 1.26 -4.09
N TYR A 125 -4.05 1.29 -2.76
CA TYR A 125 -3.73 2.48 -1.96
C TYR A 125 -2.30 2.98 -2.24
N PHE A 126 -1.30 2.10 -2.16
CA PHE A 126 0.10 2.45 -2.37
C PHE A 126 0.37 2.89 -3.80
N LEU A 127 -0.21 2.20 -4.78
CA LEU A 127 -0.11 2.55 -6.19
C LEU A 127 -0.65 3.97 -6.45
N VAL A 128 -1.87 4.26 -5.97
CA VAL A 128 -2.47 5.59 -6.12
C VAL A 128 -1.63 6.64 -5.40
N ARG A 129 -1.29 6.40 -4.14
CA ARG A 129 -0.48 7.32 -3.33
C ARG A 129 0.82 7.70 -4.03
N ASP A 130 1.60 6.72 -4.46
CA ASP A 130 2.92 6.96 -5.01
C ASP A 130 2.85 7.66 -6.36
N THR A 131 1.83 7.33 -7.14
CA THR A 131 1.55 8.04 -8.39
C THR A 131 1.25 9.51 -8.10
N LEU A 132 0.43 9.82 -7.10
CA LEU A 132 0.13 11.20 -6.70
C LEU A 132 1.36 11.92 -6.16
N MET A 133 2.21 11.25 -5.37
CA MET A 133 3.48 11.83 -4.91
C MET A 133 4.40 12.20 -6.07
N GLU A 134 4.57 11.30 -7.05
CA GLU A 134 5.35 11.56 -8.26
C GLU A 134 4.78 12.72 -9.07
N MET A 135 3.45 12.76 -9.23
CA MET A 135 2.79 13.85 -9.94
C MET A 135 2.93 15.19 -9.21
N ASP A 136 2.86 15.21 -7.88
CA ASP A 136 3.02 16.45 -7.11
C ASP A 136 4.45 17.01 -7.19
N ILE A 137 5.47 16.16 -7.31
CA ILE A 137 6.85 16.60 -7.60
C ILE A 137 6.89 17.41 -8.91
N ASN A 138 6.20 16.91 -9.94
CA ASN A 138 6.21 17.50 -11.28
C ASN A 138 5.29 18.73 -11.39
N LEU A 139 4.05 18.61 -10.91
CA LEU A 139 2.99 19.61 -11.07
C LEU A 139 2.93 20.64 -9.93
N LYS A 140 3.56 20.34 -8.78
CA LYS A 140 3.60 21.20 -7.58
C LYS A 140 2.21 21.63 -7.11
N LEU A 141 1.20 20.78 -7.26
CA LEU A 141 -0.20 21.09 -6.95
C LEU A 141 -0.38 21.42 -5.46
N THR A 142 0.33 20.73 -4.57
CA THR A 142 0.24 20.94 -3.11
C THR A 142 0.78 22.30 -2.66
N LYS A 143 1.58 22.98 -3.49
CA LYS A 143 2.10 24.33 -3.22
C LYS A 143 1.09 25.42 -3.58
N ASN A 144 0.04 25.11 -4.32
CA ASN A 144 -1.01 26.05 -4.64
C ASN A 144 -1.83 26.39 -3.37
N LYS A 145 -2.11 27.69 -3.14
CA LYS A 145 -2.91 28.14 -1.99
C LYS A 145 -4.31 27.52 -1.97
N ALA A 146 -4.89 27.26 -3.13
CA ALA A 146 -6.19 26.61 -3.26
C ALA A 146 -6.16 25.14 -2.77
N PHE A 147 -4.99 24.53 -2.67
CA PHE A 147 -4.81 23.17 -2.14
C PHE A 147 -4.87 23.12 -0.61
N LYS A 148 -4.69 24.25 0.08
CA LYS A 148 -4.61 24.31 1.55
C LYS A 148 -5.72 23.55 2.31
N PRO A 149 -7.02 23.58 1.89
CA PRO A 149 -8.08 22.82 2.56
C PRO A 149 -7.86 21.31 2.55
N HIS A 150 -7.16 20.78 1.53
CA HIS A 150 -6.97 19.35 1.30
C HIS A 150 -5.58 18.86 1.75
N LEU A 151 -4.67 19.76 2.12
CA LEU A 151 -3.30 19.42 2.50
C LEU A 151 -3.23 18.44 3.68
N LYS A 152 -4.14 18.55 4.65
CA LYS A 152 -4.21 17.61 5.78
C LYS A 152 -4.47 16.17 5.30
N MET A 153 -5.41 16.02 4.36
CA MET A 153 -5.80 14.72 3.84
C MET A 153 -4.71 14.12 2.96
N TYR A 154 -4.06 14.93 2.13
CA TYR A 154 -2.89 14.52 1.38
C TYR A 154 -1.73 14.11 2.30
N ASN A 155 -1.46 14.86 3.37
CA ASN A 155 -0.42 14.52 4.34
C ASN A 155 -0.72 13.18 5.05
N GLN A 156 -1.99 12.90 5.37
CA GLN A 156 -2.42 11.61 5.92
C GLN A 156 -2.23 10.45 4.94
N LEU A 157 -2.40 10.72 3.63
CA LEU A 157 -2.19 9.75 2.58
C LEU A 157 -0.69 9.41 2.40
N VAL A 158 0.18 10.42 2.32
CA VAL A 158 1.61 10.21 2.04
C VAL A 158 2.39 9.69 3.24
N GLN A 159 1.91 9.96 4.46
CA GLN A 159 2.58 9.50 5.67
C GLN A 159 2.37 7.99 5.88
N VAL A 160 3.45 7.22 5.77
CA VAL A 160 3.48 5.85 6.29
C VAL A 160 3.53 5.90 7.82
N ASP A 161 2.63 5.14 8.45
CA ASP A 161 2.61 4.94 9.89
C ASP A 161 2.58 3.44 10.25
N ALA A 162 2.73 3.16 11.54
CA ALA A 162 2.71 1.80 12.05
C ALA A 162 1.39 1.07 11.80
N THR A 163 0.27 1.77 11.74
CA THR A 163 -1.04 1.15 11.50
C THR A 163 -1.15 0.65 10.07
N LEU A 164 -0.70 1.44 9.09
CA LEU A 164 -0.71 1.06 7.69
C LEU A 164 0.21 -0.14 7.43
N ILE A 165 1.43 -0.12 7.98
CA ILE A 165 2.36 -1.25 7.87
C ILE A 165 1.77 -2.50 8.51
N ASP A 166 1.20 -2.35 9.72
CA ASP A 166 0.60 -3.46 10.46
C ASP A 166 -0.52 -4.14 9.67
N GLU A 167 -1.45 -3.33 9.18
CA GLU A 167 -2.59 -3.75 8.39
C GLU A 167 -2.18 -4.46 7.08
N GLN A 168 -1.23 -3.88 6.33
CA GLN A 168 -0.74 -4.45 5.07
C GLN A 168 -0.06 -5.81 5.29
N LEU A 169 0.89 -5.88 6.24
CA LEU A 169 1.67 -7.11 6.46
C LEU A 169 0.78 -8.27 6.92
N ARG A 170 -0.22 -8.00 7.76
CA ARG A 170 -1.20 -9.03 8.17
C ARG A 170 -2.05 -9.51 7.00
N ALA A 171 -2.52 -8.57 6.17
CA ALA A 171 -3.37 -8.89 5.03
C ALA A 171 -2.63 -9.70 3.95
N ASP A 172 -1.33 -9.49 3.79
CA ASP A 172 -0.53 -10.28 2.83
C ASP A 172 -0.09 -11.61 3.43
N TYR A 173 0.34 -11.62 4.69
CA TYR A 173 0.72 -12.85 5.40
C TYR A 173 -0.42 -13.88 5.43
N SER A 174 -1.68 -13.43 5.58
CA SER A 174 -2.84 -14.33 5.59
C SER A 174 -3.11 -15.01 4.25
N LYS A 175 -2.57 -14.49 3.15
CA LYS A 175 -2.74 -15.05 1.80
C LYS A 175 -1.65 -16.02 1.41
N ILE A 176 -0.52 -16.05 2.12
CA ILE A 176 0.60 -16.94 1.79
C ILE A 176 0.14 -18.40 1.97
N PRO A 177 0.17 -19.23 0.91
CA PRO A 177 -0.16 -20.64 1.02
C PRO A 177 0.70 -21.35 2.08
N LEU A 178 0.09 -22.24 2.88
CA LEU A 178 0.83 -23.06 3.85
C LEU A 178 1.93 -23.92 3.17
N ASN A 179 1.77 -24.25 1.90
CA ASN A 179 2.77 -24.97 1.14
C ASN A 179 4.08 -24.19 0.95
N ASP A 180 4.02 -22.85 0.86
CA ASP A 180 5.24 -22.03 0.82
C ASP A 180 6.00 -22.09 2.15
N PHE A 181 5.30 -22.23 3.28
CA PHE A 181 5.96 -22.47 4.56
C PHE A 181 6.50 -23.89 4.68
N ALA A 182 5.73 -24.89 4.24
CA ALA A 182 6.15 -26.29 4.25
C ALA A 182 7.41 -26.54 3.41
N ASN A 183 7.58 -25.76 2.34
CA ASN A 183 8.72 -25.75 1.42
C ASN A 183 9.29 -24.32 1.31
N PRO A 184 10.05 -23.87 2.33
CA PRO A 184 10.41 -22.45 2.53
C PRO A 184 11.43 -21.88 1.53
N ASP A 185 11.82 -22.67 0.53
CA ASP A 185 12.75 -22.28 -0.53
C ASP A 185 12.33 -20.98 -1.22
N GLY A 186 11.02 -20.76 -1.40
CA GLY A 186 10.46 -19.55 -2.00
C GLY A 186 10.77 -18.25 -1.23
N PHE A 187 11.03 -18.32 0.08
CA PHE A 187 11.39 -17.13 0.88
C PHE A 187 12.80 -16.61 0.58
N SER A 188 13.65 -17.42 -0.06
CA SER A 188 15.01 -17.04 -0.46
C SER A 188 15.23 -17.07 -1.98
N LYS A 189 14.44 -17.88 -2.71
CA LYS A 189 14.54 -18.07 -4.16
C LYS A 189 13.24 -17.61 -4.82
N TRP A 190 13.28 -16.43 -5.43
CA TRP A 190 12.12 -15.82 -6.09
C TRP A 190 11.42 -16.74 -7.09
N SER A 191 12.17 -17.52 -7.86
CA SER A 191 11.64 -18.47 -8.86
C SER A 191 10.80 -19.61 -8.26
N LYS A 192 10.97 -19.89 -6.96
CA LYS A 192 10.23 -20.94 -6.25
C LYS A 192 9.07 -20.42 -5.41
N ALA A 193 8.91 -19.10 -5.30
CA ALA A 193 7.84 -18.49 -4.55
C ALA A 193 6.50 -18.58 -5.30
N SER A 194 5.43 -18.93 -4.59
CA SER A 194 4.07 -18.78 -5.14
C SER A 194 3.74 -17.31 -5.45
N PRO A 195 2.72 -17.03 -6.27
CA PRO A 195 2.28 -15.66 -6.56
C PRO A 195 1.99 -14.84 -5.29
N ASN A 196 1.34 -15.42 -4.28
CA ASN A 196 1.03 -14.72 -3.03
C ASN A 196 2.28 -14.47 -2.18
N LEU A 197 3.26 -15.38 -2.19
CA LEU A 197 4.54 -15.15 -1.52
C LEU A 197 5.34 -14.05 -2.23
N LYS A 198 5.36 -14.04 -3.58
CA LYS A 198 5.98 -12.96 -4.36
C LYS A 198 5.38 -11.61 -4.01
N ALA A 199 4.05 -11.49 -4.03
CA ALA A 199 3.36 -10.25 -3.65
C ALA A 199 3.72 -9.79 -2.23
N PHE A 200 3.79 -10.72 -1.27
CA PHE A 200 4.23 -10.41 0.10
C PHE A 200 5.67 -9.87 0.14
N LEU A 201 6.61 -10.50 -0.58
CA LEU A 201 8.01 -10.09 -0.62
C LEU A 201 8.21 -8.75 -1.36
N GLU A 202 7.50 -8.52 -2.46
CA GLU A 202 7.45 -7.24 -3.18
C GLU A 202 6.97 -6.10 -2.26
N ASN A 203 5.91 -6.34 -1.48
CA ASN A 203 5.40 -5.34 -0.54
C ASN A 203 6.39 -5.07 0.59
N ARG A 204 7.15 -6.08 1.04
CA ARG A 204 8.25 -5.87 1.97
C ARG A 204 9.32 -4.99 1.36
N GLU A 205 9.86 -5.35 0.19
CA GLU A 205 10.89 -4.58 -0.51
C GLU A 205 10.46 -3.13 -0.75
N TYR A 206 9.19 -2.93 -1.08
CA TYR A 206 8.59 -1.61 -1.20
C TYR A 206 8.66 -0.80 0.10
N LEU A 207 8.31 -1.39 1.25
CA LEU A 207 8.41 -0.74 2.55
C LEU A 207 9.88 -0.43 2.92
N GLU A 208 10.82 -1.33 2.60
CA GLU A 208 12.26 -1.12 2.80
C GLU A 208 12.73 0.10 2.00
N THR A 209 12.44 0.12 0.70
CA THR A 209 12.79 1.22 -0.21
C THR A 209 12.13 2.54 0.22
N HIS A 210 10.87 2.50 0.66
CA HIS A 210 10.16 3.70 1.12
C HIS A 210 10.80 4.28 2.38
N LEU A 211 11.12 3.45 3.37
CA LEU A 211 11.81 3.87 4.60
C LEU A 211 13.15 4.50 4.27
N GLU A 212 13.96 3.84 3.45
CA GLU A 212 15.27 4.34 3.05
C GLU A 212 15.13 5.69 2.34
N ARG A 213 14.23 5.80 1.38
CA ARG A 213 13.95 7.04 0.65
C ARG A 213 13.56 8.19 1.59
N ASP A 214 12.61 7.93 2.48
CA ASP A 214 12.05 8.92 3.42
C ASP A 214 13.10 9.46 4.41
N ILE A 215 14.14 8.68 4.71
CA ILE A 215 15.25 9.11 5.56
C ILE A 215 16.40 9.69 4.75
N MET A 216 16.84 9.02 3.68
CA MET A 216 18.09 9.31 2.99
C MET A 216 18.00 10.45 1.98
N GLN A 217 16.82 10.72 1.42
CA GLN A 217 16.63 11.80 0.44
C GLN A 217 16.41 13.18 1.08
N VAL A 218 16.21 13.24 2.40
CA VAL A 218 16.11 14.50 3.16
C VAL A 218 17.43 14.83 3.84
N GLN A 219 17.72 16.12 4.05
CA GLN A 219 19.01 16.58 4.59
C GLN A 219 18.89 17.19 6.00
N GLY A 220 20.01 17.20 6.72
CA GLY A 220 20.16 17.90 8.00
C GLY A 220 19.15 17.47 9.08
N GLY A 221 18.52 18.45 9.73
CA GLY A 221 17.58 18.19 10.83
C GLY A 221 16.32 17.42 10.43
N ALA A 222 15.90 17.49 9.16
CA ALA A 222 14.74 16.73 8.66
C ALA A 222 15.04 15.23 8.61
N ARG A 223 16.26 14.84 8.20
CA ARG A 223 16.74 13.45 8.21
C ARG A 223 16.71 12.83 9.61
N ARG A 224 17.19 13.58 10.62
CA ARG A 224 17.12 13.13 12.03
C ARG A 224 15.68 12.92 12.49
N LYS A 225 14.78 13.85 12.17
CA LYS A 225 13.35 13.74 12.50
C LYS A 225 12.70 12.54 11.82
N ALA A 226 13.01 12.28 10.55
CA ALA A 226 12.52 11.10 9.83
C ALA A 226 13.02 9.81 10.49
N PHE A 227 14.31 9.73 10.85
CA PHE A 227 14.86 8.58 11.57
C PHE A 227 14.17 8.34 12.92
N CYS A 228 14.00 9.40 13.72
CA CYS A 228 13.26 9.32 15.00
C CYS A 228 11.81 8.86 14.81
N ARG A 229 11.13 9.35 13.78
CA ARG A 229 9.76 8.90 13.45
C ARG A 229 9.73 7.40 13.14
N TRP A 230 10.71 6.87 12.42
CA TRP A 230 10.77 5.42 12.14
C TRP A 230 11.11 4.58 13.37
N ILE A 231 11.86 5.11 14.34
CA ILE A 231 12.01 4.49 15.67
C ILE A 231 10.64 4.37 16.36
N ASP A 232 9.84 5.44 16.36
CA ASP A 232 8.49 5.39 16.95
C ASP A 232 7.55 4.45 16.17
N ILE A 233 7.66 4.39 14.84
CA ILE A 233 6.92 3.42 14.02
C ILE A 233 7.26 1.99 14.44
N ALA A 234 8.55 1.65 14.63
CA ALA A 234 8.95 0.34 15.11
C ALA A 234 8.35 0.03 16.49
N ILE A 235 8.45 0.98 17.45
CA ILE A 235 7.86 0.81 18.79
C ILE A 235 6.35 0.54 18.68
N ASN A 236 5.63 1.34 17.90
CA ASN A 236 4.19 1.17 17.71
C ASN A 236 3.83 -0.16 17.02
N LEU A 237 4.66 -0.65 16.09
CA LEU A 237 4.47 -1.98 15.47
C LEU A 237 4.61 -3.10 16.50
N ARG A 238 5.59 -3.00 17.41
CA ARG A 238 5.72 -3.93 18.54
C ARG A 238 4.52 -3.87 19.47
N GLU A 239 4.04 -2.68 19.82
CA GLU A 239 2.83 -2.48 20.65
C GLU A 239 1.57 -3.05 19.97
N LYS A 240 1.55 -3.07 18.64
CA LYS A 240 0.52 -3.75 17.83
C LYS A 240 0.75 -5.26 17.67
N HIS A 241 1.74 -5.83 18.35
CA HIS A 241 2.08 -7.26 18.26
C HIS A 241 2.49 -7.71 16.85
N ASN A 242 3.03 -6.79 16.04
CA ASN A 242 3.49 -7.05 14.68
C ASN A 242 5.01 -7.14 14.64
N TYR A 243 5.53 -8.34 14.89
CA TYR A 243 6.96 -8.58 14.95
C TYR A 243 7.62 -8.65 13.57
N GLU A 244 6.85 -8.96 12.52
CA GLU A 244 7.32 -8.88 11.13
C GLU A 244 7.68 -7.43 10.77
N GLY A 245 6.75 -6.50 10.94
CA GLY A 245 6.96 -5.08 10.67
C GLY A 245 8.00 -4.47 11.61
N TYR A 246 7.94 -4.84 12.90
CA TYR A 246 8.95 -4.43 13.88
C TYR A 246 10.37 -4.79 13.43
N PHE A 247 10.59 -6.05 13.07
CA PHE A 247 11.90 -6.54 12.65
C PHE A 247 12.33 -5.92 11.31
N LEU A 248 11.41 -5.78 10.36
CA LEU A 248 11.66 -5.15 9.07
C LEU A 248 12.16 -3.70 9.24
N VAL A 249 11.48 -2.90 10.07
CA VAL A 249 11.88 -1.51 10.30
C VAL A 249 13.24 -1.43 10.97
N ILE A 250 13.49 -2.21 12.04
CA ILE A 250 14.77 -2.15 12.76
C ILE A 250 15.92 -2.58 11.85
N THR A 251 15.74 -3.63 11.04
CA THR A 251 16.77 -4.12 10.09
C THR A 251 17.18 -3.02 9.12
N ASN A 252 16.20 -2.29 8.59
CA ASN A 252 16.49 -1.23 7.64
C ASN A 252 17.05 0.04 8.31
N LEU A 253 16.58 0.40 9.51
CA LEU A 253 17.20 1.47 10.30
C LEU A 253 18.67 1.18 10.58
N ARG A 254 19.01 -0.05 10.97
CA ARG A 254 20.40 -0.47 11.22
C ARG A 254 21.27 -0.37 9.97
N ARG A 255 20.73 -0.77 8.80
CA ARG A 255 21.47 -0.72 7.53
C ARG A 255 21.90 0.70 7.14
N ILE A 256 21.08 1.70 7.46
CA ILE A 256 21.31 3.10 7.07
C ILE A 256 21.84 3.96 8.23
N ASP A 257 22.24 3.33 9.34
CA ASP A 257 22.64 4.02 10.55
C ASP A 257 24.04 4.63 10.45
N GLY A 258 24.09 5.86 9.95
CA GLY A 258 25.15 6.84 10.22
C GLY A 258 24.59 8.13 10.84
N ILE A 259 23.30 8.12 11.19
CA ILE A 259 22.55 9.31 11.62
C ILE A 259 22.65 9.50 13.12
N THR A 260 22.78 8.40 13.87
CA THR A 260 22.82 8.40 15.34
C THR A 260 24.16 8.89 15.90
N GLU A 261 25.22 8.92 15.08
CA GLU A 261 26.56 9.41 15.42
C GLU A 261 26.64 10.95 15.51
N GLY A 262 25.66 11.66 14.96
CA GLY A 262 25.63 13.12 14.99
C GLY A 262 25.49 13.67 16.41
N LYS A 263 26.30 14.68 16.77
CA LYS A 263 26.29 15.32 18.10
C LYS A 263 24.90 15.85 18.52
N ASP A 264 24.05 16.20 17.54
CA ASP A 264 22.70 16.73 17.76
C ASP A 264 21.61 15.65 17.76
N PHE A 265 21.96 14.36 17.75
CA PHE A 265 20.96 13.29 17.80
C PHE A 265 20.33 13.20 19.20
N PRO A 266 18.99 13.15 19.33
CA PRO A 266 18.36 13.16 20.65
C PRO A 266 18.72 11.91 21.49
N LYS A 267 19.34 12.12 22.66
CA LYS A 267 19.75 11.04 23.57
C LYS A 267 18.61 10.10 23.97
N SER A 268 17.39 10.63 24.13
CA SER A 268 16.20 9.83 24.43
C SER A 268 15.86 8.84 23.31
N TYR A 269 16.00 9.26 22.05
CA TYR A 269 15.81 8.37 20.89
C TYR A 269 16.97 7.41 20.70
N LEU A 270 18.21 7.81 21.03
CA LEU A 270 19.35 6.91 21.00
C LEU A 270 19.13 5.72 21.94
N LYS A 271 18.65 5.98 23.17
CA LYS A 271 18.32 4.92 24.13
C LYS A 271 17.22 3.98 23.59
N LYS A 272 16.14 4.54 23.03
CA LYS A 272 15.07 3.75 22.40
C LYS A 272 15.63 2.86 21.29
N TYR A 273 16.42 3.45 20.39
CA TYR A 273 16.99 2.75 19.25
C TYR A 273 17.95 1.63 19.66
N MET A 274 18.82 1.85 20.65
CA MET A 274 19.68 0.79 21.20
C MET A 274 18.87 -0.38 21.77
N GLN A 275 17.75 -0.11 22.46
CA GLN A 275 16.84 -1.17 22.89
C GLN A 275 16.21 -1.93 21.72
N LEU A 276 15.92 -1.26 20.60
CA LEU A 276 15.45 -1.94 19.38
C LEU A 276 16.51 -2.89 18.83
N LEU A 277 17.76 -2.42 18.72
CA LEU A 277 18.89 -3.21 18.23
C LEU A 277 19.20 -4.42 19.13
N GLU A 278 19.04 -4.29 20.44
CA GLU A 278 19.20 -5.41 21.37
C GLU A 278 18.24 -6.56 21.06
N HIS A 279 17.00 -6.28 20.64
CA HIS A 279 16.06 -7.33 20.29
C HIS A 279 16.41 -8.02 18.96
N MET A 280 17.07 -7.33 18.03
CA MET A 280 17.51 -7.90 16.76
C MET A 280 18.69 -8.88 16.89
N ASP A 281 19.40 -8.86 18.02
CA ASP A 281 20.59 -9.67 18.24
C ASP A 281 20.41 -11.13 17.77
N PRO A 282 21.15 -11.59 16.76
CA PRO A 282 21.00 -12.94 16.22
C PRO A 282 21.49 -14.04 17.18
N SER A 283 22.16 -13.67 18.27
CA SER A 283 22.70 -14.58 19.27
C SER A 283 21.64 -15.55 19.80
N ILE A 284 22.05 -16.82 19.93
CA ILE A 284 21.21 -17.92 20.44
C ILE A 284 19.86 -17.95 19.68
N ASN A 285 19.92 -17.86 18.34
CA ASN A 285 18.77 -17.86 17.44
C ASN A 285 17.74 -16.78 17.80
N PHE A 286 18.17 -15.52 17.84
CA PHE A 286 17.31 -14.37 18.17
C PHE A 286 16.60 -14.49 19.52
N ALA A 287 17.30 -14.95 20.57
CA ALA A 287 16.68 -15.31 21.85
C ALA A 287 15.89 -14.15 22.49
N LYS A 288 16.39 -12.90 22.37
CA LYS A 288 15.72 -11.71 22.89
C LYS A 288 14.43 -11.40 22.14
N LEU A 289 14.43 -11.48 20.81
CA LEU A 289 13.21 -11.33 20.01
C LEU A 289 12.19 -12.43 20.32
N ARG A 290 12.65 -13.67 20.45
CA ARG A 290 11.80 -14.80 20.82
C ARG A 290 11.14 -14.59 22.18
N ALA A 291 11.93 -14.21 23.18
CA ALA A 291 11.41 -13.91 24.51
C ALA A 291 10.34 -12.80 24.51
N LEU A 292 10.41 -11.84 23.57
CA LEU A 292 9.35 -10.83 23.44
C LEU A 292 8.04 -11.44 22.96
N TRP A 293 8.05 -12.18 21.85
CA TRP A 293 6.81 -12.72 21.27
C TRP A 293 6.31 -13.99 21.97
N ASP A 294 7.16 -14.69 22.73
CA ASP A 294 6.75 -15.86 23.51
C ASP A 294 5.96 -15.44 24.75
N LYS A 295 6.28 -14.27 25.33
CA LYS A 295 5.51 -13.65 26.43
C LYS A 295 4.24 -12.96 25.97
N ASP A 296 4.10 -12.73 24.67
CA ASP A 296 2.97 -12.06 24.08
C ASP A 296 1.83 -13.06 23.80
N HIS A 297 0.72 -12.89 24.51
CA HIS A 297 -0.46 -13.75 24.42
C HIS A 297 -1.54 -13.15 23.51
N SER A 298 -1.24 -12.05 22.81
CA SER A 298 -2.19 -11.41 21.92
C SER A 298 -2.63 -12.37 20.81
N PRO A 299 -3.94 -12.51 20.54
CA PRO A 299 -4.42 -13.26 19.38
C PRO A 299 -3.96 -12.59 18.07
N ASN A 300 -3.65 -11.28 18.12
CA ASN A 300 -3.14 -10.53 16.99
C ASN A 300 -1.61 -10.61 16.88
N LYS A 301 -0.93 -11.57 17.51
CA LYS A 301 0.51 -11.70 17.36
C LYS A 301 0.88 -12.17 15.96
N LEU A 302 1.61 -11.35 15.21
CA LEU A 302 2.24 -11.74 13.94
C LEU A 302 3.74 -11.94 14.19
N LYS A 303 4.19 -13.21 14.20
CA LYS A 303 5.61 -13.54 14.24
C LYS A 303 6.26 -13.20 12.90
N ALA A 304 7.57 -13.00 12.92
CA ALA A 304 8.31 -12.67 11.72
C ALA A 304 8.43 -13.89 10.78
N THR A 305 8.20 -13.69 9.49
CA THR A 305 8.21 -14.75 8.46
C THR A 305 9.59 -15.38 8.27
N PHE A 306 10.66 -14.60 8.49
CA PHE A 306 12.03 -15.13 8.45
C PHE A 306 12.25 -16.21 9.53
N TYR A 307 11.56 -16.10 10.67
CA TYR A 307 11.68 -17.07 11.74
C TYR A 307 11.01 -18.39 11.34
N TRP A 308 9.78 -18.30 10.82
CA TRP A 308 9.05 -19.48 10.35
C TRP A 308 9.77 -20.22 9.23
N SER A 309 10.23 -19.49 8.21
CA SER A 309 11.00 -20.08 7.11
C SER A 309 12.28 -20.75 7.61
N LYS A 310 13.06 -20.09 8.47
CA LYS A 310 14.28 -20.68 9.06
C LYS A 310 14.01 -21.97 9.86
N GLU A 311 13.01 -21.97 10.73
CA GLU A 311 12.66 -23.13 11.55
C GLU A 311 12.23 -24.33 10.69
N LEU A 312 11.44 -24.07 9.64
CA LEU A 312 10.96 -25.11 8.72
C LEU A 312 12.08 -25.60 7.78
N THR A 313 12.99 -24.72 7.34
CA THR A 313 14.20 -25.13 6.59
C THR A 313 15.03 -26.09 7.43
N ASN A 314 15.36 -25.71 8.67
CA ASN A 314 16.16 -26.56 9.57
C ASN A 314 15.49 -27.92 9.84
N LEU A 315 14.16 -27.96 9.95
CA LEU A 315 13.43 -29.22 10.13
C LEU A 315 13.48 -30.09 8.87
N ASN A 316 13.26 -29.50 7.69
CA ASN A 316 13.34 -30.23 6.42
C ASN A 316 14.73 -30.85 6.22
N GLU A 317 15.79 -30.07 6.41
CA GLU A 317 17.18 -30.54 6.30
C GLU A 317 17.48 -31.68 7.28
N ARG A 318 17.03 -31.57 8.53
CA ARG A 318 17.21 -32.63 9.54
C ARG A 318 16.44 -33.90 9.20
N MET A 319 15.24 -33.77 8.64
CA MET A 319 14.43 -34.92 8.22
C MET A 319 15.06 -35.67 7.06
N GLU A 320 15.66 -34.96 6.10
CA GLU A 320 16.35 -35.57 4.95
C GLU A 320 17.58 -36.39 5.38
N ILE A 321 18.29 -35.95 6.42
CA ILE A 321 19.52 -36.59 6.91
C ILE A 321 19.23 -37.67 7.97
N ALA A 322 18.05 -37.65 8.61
CA ALA A 322 17.72 -38.61 9.67
C ALA A 322 17.52 -40.02 9.10
N TYR A 323 18.35 -40.98 9.52
CA TYR A 323 18.23 -42.40 9.12
C TYR A 323 17.19 -43.19 9.92
N ASN A 324 16.77 -42.68 11.09
CA ASN A 324 15.83 -43.34 11.98
C ASN A 324 14.39 -42.89 11.70
N LEU A 325 13.52 -43.84 11.37
CA LEU A 325 12.09 -43.61 11.06
C LEU A 325 11.31 -42.97 12.23
N GLU A 326 11.63 -43.29 13.48
CA GLU A 326 10.99 -42.72 14.65
C GLU A 326 11.38 -41.24 14.85
N VAL A 327 12.65 -40.93 14.61
CA VAL A 327 13.16 -39.54 14.64
C VAL A 327 12.52 -38.72 13.51
N GLN A 328 12.44 -39.28 12.30
CA GLN A 328 11.74 -38.64 11.17
C GLN A 328 10.26 -38.38 11.50
N LYS A 329 9.57 -39.36 12.11
CA LYS A 329 8.17 -39.21 12.52
C LYS A 329 7.97 -38.09 13.54
N SER A 330 8.86 -37.99 14.54
CA SER A 330 8.85 -36.91 15.54
C SER A 330 9.08 -35.53 14.90
N MET A 331 10.05 -35.42 13.98
CA MET A 331 10.30 -34.17 13.25
C MET A 331 9.13 -33.76 12.34
N LEU A 332 8.48 -34.74 11.68
CA LEU A 332 7.28 -34.48 10.88
C LEU A 332 6.10 -34.00 11.74
N GLN A 333 5.94 -34.55 12.96
CA GLN A 333 4.94 -34.07 13.92
C GLN A 333 5.21 -32.62 14.32
N GLU A 334 6.47 -32.27 14.61
CA GLU A 334 6.86 -30.89 14.93
C GLU A 334 6.65 -29.94 13.75
N LYS A 335 6.97 -30.36 12.52
CA LYS A 335 6.68 -29.60 11.30
C LYS A 335 5.20 -29.31 11.17
N ASN A 336 4.35 -30.33 11.32
CA ASN A 336 2.89 -30.18 11.23
C ASN A 336 2.34 -29.29 12.35
N ARG A 337 2.91 -29.36 13.56
CA ARG A 337 2.55 -28.47 14.68
C ARG A 337 2.85 -27.01 14.35
N LYS A 338 4.03 -26.70 13.80
CA LYS A 338 4.38 -25.34 13.36
C LYS A 338 3.50 -24.85 12.21
N LEU A 339 3.19 -25.70 11.23
CA LEU A 339 2.26 -25.35 10.15
C LEU A 339 0.85 -25.07 10.67
N ALA A 340 0.38 -25.82 11.68
CA ALA A 340 -0.90 -25.55 12.33
C ALA A 340 -0.89 -24.23 13.12
N GLU A 341 0.23 -23.86 13.77
CA GLU A 341 0.39 -22.54 14.38
C GLU A 341 0.31 -21.42 13.35
N ILE A 342 1.00 -21.56 12.21
CA ILE A 342 0.95 -20.59 11.11
C ILE A 342 -0.47 -20.47 10.57
N ALA A 343 -1.15 -21.59 10.33
CA ALA A 343 -2.54 -21.60 9.88
C ALA A 343 -3.47 -20.89 10.85
N LYS A 344 -3.26 -21.08 12.16
CA LYS A 344 -4.00 -20.38 13.21
C LYS A 344 -3.73 -18.87 13.20
N GLU A 345 -2.47 -18.46 13.11
CA GLU A 345 -2.09 -17.04 12.99
C GLU A 345 -2.73 -16.42 11.74
N GLN A 346 -2.62 -17.07 10.58
CA GLN A 346 -3.23 -16.62 9.33
C GLN A 346 -4.76 -16.53 9.43
N GLY A 347 -5.42 -17.50 10.08
CA GLY A 347 -6.86 -17.50 10.30
C GLY A 347 -7.37 -16.29 11.08
N VAL A 348 -6.60 -15.79 12.05
CA VAL A 348 -6.95 -14.56 12.79
C VAL A 348 -6.93 -13.33 11.87
N PHE A 349 -6.08 -13.34 10.84
CA PHE A 349 -5.90 -12.23 9.90
C PHE A 349 -6.72 -12.38 8.61
N ALA A 350 -7.19 -13.59 8.32
CA ALA A 350 -7.88 -13.94 7.08
C ALA A 350 -9.25 -13.26 6.94
N ASP A 351 -9.81 -12.67 8.00
CA ASP A 351 -11.15 -12.10 7.98
C ASP A 351 -11.20 -10.61 8.39
N ARG A 352 -10.88 -9.76 7.41
CA ARG A 352 -11.41 -8.38 7.25
C ARG A 352 -11.70 -8.02 5.79
N THR A 353 -11.60 -8.96 4.85
CA THR A 353 -12.04 -8.74 3.46
C THR A 353 -13.55 -8.72 3.40
N ARG A 354 -14.15 -7.56 3.72
CA ARG A 354 -15.54 -7.28 3.36
C ARG A 354 -15.74 -7.67 1.90
N SER A 355 -16.75 -8.49 1.61
CA SER A 355 -17.14 -8.78 0.23
C SER A 355 -17.60 -7.46 -0.40
N TYR A 356 -16.75 -6.88 -1.24
CA TYR A 356 -17.09 -5.70 -2.00
C TYR A 356 -17.68 -6.12 -3.34
N SER A 357 -18.67 -5.35 -3.82
CA SER A 357 -19.29 -5.60 -5.12
C SER A 357 -18.24 -5.63 -6.23
N ALA A 358 -18.21 -6.73 -6.98
CA ALA A 358 -17.34 -6.93 -8.14
C ALA A 358 -17.87 -6.28 -9.43
N ARG A 359 -19.06 -5.66 -9.38
CA ARG A 359 -19.66 -5.01 -10.55
C ARG A 359 -18.97 -3.67 -10.78
N ILE A 360 -18.21 -3.55 -11.87
CA ILE A 360 -17.63 -2.28 -12.34
C ILE A 360 -18.61 -1.61 -13.31
N LEU A 361 -18.55 -0.29 -13.44
CA LEU A 361 -19.24 0.42 -14.53
C LEU A 361 -18.57 0.07 -15.87
N GLN A 362 -19.34 -0.39 -16.85
CA GLN A 362 -18.81 -0.89 -18.13
C GLN A 362 -17.90 0.12 -18.85
N TYR A 363 -18.19 1.42 -18.76
CA TYR A 363 -17.35 2.44 -19.39
C TYR A 363 -15.95 2.54 -18.77
N MET A 364 -15.79 2.21 -17.48
CA MET A 364 -14.48 2.20 -16.82
C MET A 364 -13.61 1.07 -17.35
N GLU A 365 -14.22 -0.10 -17.62
CA GLU A 365 -13.52 -1.23 -18.24
C GLU A 365 -13.07 -0.87 -19.65
N VAL A 366 -13.97 -0.33 -20.47
CA VAL A 366 -13.63 0.12 -21.84
C VAL A 366 -12.51 1.14 -21.83
N LYS A 367 -12.61 2.17 -20.97
CA LYS A 367 -11.59 3.21 -20.87
C LYS A 367 -10.24 2.66 -20.42
N PHE A 368 -10.22 1.70 -19.51
CA PHE A 368 -8.97 1.07 -19.10
C PHE A 368 -8.35 0.23 -20.22
N VAL A 369 -9.16 -0.50 -20.99
CA VAL A 369 -8.66 -1.25 -22.16
C VAL A 369 -8.04 -0.30 -23.19
N THR A 370 -8.66 0.87 -23.43
CA THR A 370 -8.07 1.91 -24.29
C THR A 370 -6.73 2.42 -23.76
N VAL A 371 -6.67 2.79 -22.47
CA VAL A 371 -5.43 3.26 -21.84
C VAL A 371 -4.35 2.18 -21.82
N LEU A 372 -4.75 0.91 -21.65
CA LEU A 372 -3.84 -0.23 -21.69
C LEU A 372 -3.26 -0.41 -23.10
N GLN A 373 -4.08 -0.26 -24.14
CA GLN A 373 -3.64 -0.30 -25.53
C GLN A 373 -2.68 0.86 -25.84
N GLU A 374 -3.05 2.09 -25.49
CA GLU A 374 -2.20 3.28 -25.67
C GLU A 374 -0.85 3.12 -24.95
N TYR A 375 -0.86 2.53 -23.75
CA TYR A 375 0.34 2.22 -23.01
C TYR A 375 1.25 1.23 -23.78
N TYR A 376 0.68 0.12 -24.29
CA TYR A 376 1.45 -0.85 -25.08
C TYR A 376 1.97 -0.26 -26.39
N ASP A 377 1.18 0.55 -27.07
CA ASP A 377 1.58 1.24 -28.29
C ASP A 377 2.77 2.17 -28.01
N SER A 378 2.75 2.91 -26.90
CA SER A 378 3.85 3.79 -26.48
C SER A 378 5.16 3.05 -26.13
N LEU A 379 5.06 1.80 -25.68
CA LEU A 379 6.23 0.95 -25.45
C LEU A 379 6.82 0.44 -26.77
N SER A 380 5.96 0.09 -27.73
CA SER A 380 6.37 -0.39 -29.05
C SER A 380 7.10 0.70 -29.86
N GLU A 381 6.61 1.95 -29.82
CA GLU A 381 7.26 3.09 -30.47
C GLU A 381 8.67 3.36 -29.91
N LYS A 382 8.83 3.29 -28.57
CA LYS A 382 10.13 3.47 -27.91
C LYS A 382 11.12 2.36 -28.23
N ALA A 383 10.66 1.11 -28.35
CA ALA A 383 11.50 0.00 -28.76
C ALA A 383 11.99 0.16 -30.22
N THR A 384 11.13 0.69 -31.09
CA THR A 384 11.46 0.94 -32.49
C THR A 384 12.49 2.05 -32.63
N LEU A 385 12.35 3.14 -31.87
CA LEU A 385 13.29 4.27 -31.83
C LEU A 385 14.66 3.93 -31.19
N ALA A 386 14.72 2.95 -30.30
CA ALA A 386 15.97 2.49 -29.69
C ALA A 386 16.74 1.48 -30.57
N SER A 387 16.09 0.97 -31.62
CA SER A 387 16.64 -0.01 -32.56
C SER A 387 17.17 0.62 -33.86
N THR A 388 17.03 1.94 -33.98
CA THR A 388 17.60 2.83 -35.02
C THR A 388 18.68 3.69 -34.41
#